data_AF-A0A1B9F7Z8-F1
#
_entry.id   AF-A0A1B9F7Z8-F1
#
_cell.length_a   1.000
_cell.length_b   1.000
_cell.length_c   1.000
_cell.angle_alpha   90.00
_cell.angle_beta   90.00
_cell.angle_gamma   90.00
#
_symmetry.space_group_name_H-M   'P 1'
#
loop_
_entity.id
_entity.type
_entity.pdbx_description
1 polymer ?
#
loop_
_entity_poly.entity_id
_entity_poly.type
_entity_poly.pdbx_seq_one_letter_code
_entity_poly.pdbx_strand_id
1 'polypeptide(L)'
;MKSTKLCPYCKEKIKREAIVCRYCHRELNDAGSSTKAQCQVPSWVLAGSIGVVLGGVVTLVWAFVKERRHWQDDFEDWKGN
;
A
#
# COMPACT_ATOMS: atom_id res chain seq x y z
N MET A 1 26.92 -25.33 4.88
CA MET A 1 27.15 -25.94 3.54
C MET A 1 26.97 -24.85 2.49
N LYS A 2 27.95 -24.61 1.61
CA LYS A 2 27.88 -23.53 0.61
C LYS A 2 27.16 -24.02 -0.64
N SER A 3 26.07 -23.38 -1.04
CA SER A 3 25.31 -23.73 -2.25
C SER A 3 26.05 -23.28 -3.51
N THR A 4 26.00 -24.09 -4.56
CA THR A 4 26.55 -23.76 -5.89
C THR A 4 25.44 -23.58 -6.91
N LYS A 5 25.74 -22.87 -8.00
CA LYS A 5 24.87 -22.70 -9.18
C LYS A 5 25.71 -22.82 -10.45
N LEU A 6 25.08 -23.03 -11.59
CA LEU A 6 25.76 -23.03 -12.89
C LEU A 6 25.78 -21.60 -13.46
N CYS A 7 26.91 -21.22 -14.06
CA CYS A 7 27.00 -19.96 -14.77
C CYS A 7 26.17 -20.03 -16.08
N PRO A 8 25.24 -19.08 -16.34
CA PRO A 8 24.43 -19.05 -17.56
C PRO A 8 25.26 -18.85 -18.84
N TYR A 9 26.49 -18.34 -18.71
CA TYR A 9 27.32 -18.00 -19.87
C TYR A 9 28.33 -19.08 -20.27
N CYS A 10 28.98 -19.73 -19.30
CA CYS A 10 30.01 -20.74 -19.56
C CYS A 10 29.65 -22.13 -19.03
N LYS A 11 28.48 -22.29 -18.38
CA LYS A 11 27.98 -23.55 -17.81
C LYS A 11 28.86 -24.18 -16.73
N GLU A 12 29.84 -23.44 -16.23
CA GLU A 12 30.72 -23.90 -15.16
C GLU A 12 30.06 -23.76 -13.79
N LYS A 13 30.44 -24.63 -12.84
CA LYS A 13 29.92 -24.59 -11.46
C LYS A 13 30.59 -23.46 -10.67
N ILE A 14 29.78 -22.58 -10.10
CA ILE A 14 30.22 -21.41 -9.33
C ILE A 14 29.47 -21.33 -8.00
N LYS A 15 29.95 -20.48 -7.08
CA LYS A 15 29.26 -20.22 -5.81
C LYS A 15 27.91 -19.56 -6.10
N ARG A 16 26.86 -19.90 -5.33
CA ARG A 16 25.54 -19.28 -5.48
C ARG A 16 25.57 -17.76 -5.23
N GLU A 17 26.48 -17.30 -4.36
CA GLU A 17 26.70 -15.90 -4.01
C GLU A 17 27.67 -15.15 -4.96
N ALA A 18 28.11 -15.79 -6.05
CA ALA A 18 29.09 -15.18 -6.95
C ALA A 18 28.45 -14.12 -7.87
N ILE A 19 28.80 -12.85 -7.62
CA ILE A 19 28.44 -11.70 -8.46
C ILE A 19 29.20 -11.73 -9.80
N VAL A 20 30.39 -12.35 -9.85
CA VAL A 20 31.20 -12.46 -11.07
C VAL A 20 31.65 -13.90 -11.25
N CYS A 21 31.54 -14.42 -12.47
CA CYS A 21 32.02 -15.77 -12.80
C CYS A 21 33.56 -15.80 -12.84
N ARG A 22 34.20 -16.69 -12.09
CA ARG A 22 35.68 -16.87 -12.11
C ARG A 22 36.22 -17.36 -13.46
N TYR A 23 35.39 -18.00 -14.28
CA TYR A 23 35.84 -18.64 -15.53
C TYR A 23 35.68 -17.71 -16.73
N CYS A 24 34.49 -17.14 -16.90
CA CYS A 24 34.21 -16.25 -18.03
C CYS A 24 34.27 -14.76 -17.68
N HIS A 25 34.56 -14.41 -16.42
CA HIS A 25 34.68 -13.03 -15.91
C HIS A 25 33.46 -12.14 -16.19
N ARG A 26 32.30 -12.75 -16.48
CA ARG A 26 31.04 -12.02 -16.68
C ARG A 26 30.32 -11.81 -15.37
N GLU A 27 29.67 -10.66 -15.27
CA GLU A 27 28.81 -10.30 -14.15
C GLU A 27 27.54 -11.15 -14.19
N LEU A 28 27.24 -11.74 -13.05
CA LEU A 28 26.09 -12.56 -12.76
C LEU A 28 25.24 -11.74 -11.81
N ASN A 29 24.32 -10.97 -12.38
CA ASN A 29 23.37 -10.22 -11.57
C ASN A 29 22.40 -11.23 -10.92
N ASP A 30 22.81 -11.83 -9.81
CA ASP A 30 21.89 -12.51 -8.92
C ASP A 30 21.05 -11.41 -8.27
N ALA A 31 19.97 -11.09 -8.97
CA ALA A 31 18.82 -10.48 -8.35
C ALA A 31 18.38 -11.42 -7.20
N GLY A 32 18.92 -11.19 -6.01
CA GLY A 32 18.25 -11.46 -4.75
C GLY A 32 16.96 -10.65 -4.78
N SER A 33 15.98 -11.16 -5.51
CA SER A 33 14.64 -10.61 -5.69
C SER A 33 13.87 -10.81 -4.39
N SER A 34 14.27 -10.05 -3.38
CA SER A 34 13.31 -9.45 -2.48
C SER A 34 13.41 -7.93 -2.63
N THR A 35 13.34 -7.47 -3.88
CA THR A 35 12.62 -6.23 -4.14
C THR A 35 11.22 -6.47 -3.64
N LYS A 36 10.94 -6.05 -2.40
CA LYS A 36 9.55 -5.79 -2.04
C LYS A 36 9.06 -4.87 -3.15
N ALA A 37 8.12 -5.35 -3.94
CA ALA A 37 7.16 -4.50 -4.62
C ALA A 37 6.36 -3.79 -3.52
N GLN A 38 7.05 -2.93 -2.77
CA GLN A 38 6.47 -1.99 -1.87
C GLN A 38 5.93 -0.94 -2.82
N CYS A 39 4.63 -1.01 -3.09
CA CYS A 39 3.88 0.06 -3.74
C CYS A 39 4.12 1.31 -2.89
N GLN A 40 5.20 2.02 -3.21
CA GLN A 40 5.54 3.30 -2.65
C GLN A 40 4.60 4.29 -3.33
N VAL A 41 3.33 4.23 -2.94
CA VAL A 41 2.34 5.21 -3.35
C VAL A 41 2.84 6.56 -2.82
N PRO A 42 2.93 7.56 -3.70
CA PRO A 42 3.48 8.85 -3.30
C PRO A 42 2.59 9.46 -2.21
N SER A 43 3.22 10.12 -1.23
CA SER A 43 2.61 10.56 0.04
C SER A 43 1.26 11.30 -0.11
N TRP A 44 1.08 12.03 -1.21
CA TRP A 44 -0.16 12.74 -1.53
C TRP A 44 -1.39 11.82 -1.71
N VAL A 45 -1.20 10.56 -2.11
CA VAL A 45 -2.29 9.57 -2.30
C VAL A 45 -2.86 9.12 -0.95
N LEU A 46 -2.00 8.92 0.05
CA LEU A 46 -2.44 8.61 1.41
C LEU A 46 -3.16 9.80 2.04
N ALA A 47 -2.64 11.01 1.85
CA ALA A 47 -3.27 12.24 2.34
C ALA A 47 -4.66 12.47 1.72
N GLY A 48 -4.84 12.21 0.42
CA GLY A 48 -6.12 12.34 -0.26
C GLY A 48 -7.22 11.44 0.32
N SER A 49 -6.87 10.19 0.67
CA SER A 49 -7.85 9.24 1.22
C SER A 49 -8.43 9.67 2.57
N ILE A 50 -7.63 10.28 3.44
CA ILE A 50 -8.04 10.75 4.76
C ILE A 50 -9.07 11.89 4.63
N GLY A 51 -8.84 12.82 3.70
CA GLY A 51 -9.77 13.92 3.43
C GLY A 51 -11.15 13.43 2.97
N VAL A 52 -11.20 12.43 2.09
CA VAL A 52 -12.46 11.84 1.60
C VAL A 52 -13.22 11.15 2.73
N VAL A 53 -12.52 10.38 3.57
CA VAL A 53 -13.14 9.66 4.70
C VAL A 53 -13.68 10.66 5.73
N LEU A 54 -12.86 11.61 6.19
CA LEU A 54 -13.30 12.60 7.18
C LEU A 54 -14.43 13.49 6.65
N GLY A 55 -14.34 13.91 5.39
CA GLY A 55 -15.40 14.67 4.73
C GLY A 55 -16.72 13.90 4.67
N GLY A 56 -16.68 12.63 4.25
CA GLY A 56 -17.85 11.75 4.21
C GLY A 56 -18.47 11.51 5.58
N VAL A 57 -17.65 11.29 6.62
CA VAL A 57 -18.16 11.13 7.99
C VAL A 57 -18.82 12.41 8.48
N VAL A 58 -18.22 13.58 8.23
CA VAL A 58 -18.79 14.88 8.64
C VAL A 58 -20.13 15.15 7.95
N THR A 59 -20.26 14.89 6.64
CA THR A 59 -21.53 15.09 5.92
C THR A 59 -22.62 14.13 6.40
N LEU A 60 -22.29 12.87 6.66
CA LEU A 60 -23.24 11.89 7.21
C LEU A 60 -23.70 12.27 8.62
N VAL A 61 -22.79 12.71 9.49
CA VAL A 61 -23.14 13.17 10.84
C VAL A 61 -24.02 14.41 10.79
N TRP A 62 -23.70 15.39 9.93
CA TRP A 62 -24.53 16.59 9.78
C TRP A 62 -25.93 16.26 9.24
N ALA A 63 -26.04 15.37 8.25
CA ALA A 63 -27.33 14.88 7.75
C ALA A 63 -28.15 14.18 8.84
N PHE A 64 -27.52 13.30 9.63
CA PHE A 64 -28.16 12.61 10.74
C PHE A 64 -28.67 13.56 11.83
N VAL A 65 -27.88 14.60 12.17
CA VAL A 65 -28.29 15.63 13.14
C VAL A 65 -29.40 16.51 12.58
N LYS A 66 -29.36 16.85 11.29
CA LYS A 66 -30.43 17.62 10.64
C LYS A 66 -31.74 16.85 10.63
N GLU A 67 -31.70 15.58 10.24
CA GLU A 67 -32.84 14.67 10.32
C GLU A 67 -33.39 14.66 11.74
N ARG A 68 -32.55 14.40 12.76
CA ARG A 68 -33.01 14.39 14.16
C ARG A 68 -33.57 15.72 14.68
N ARG A 69 -33.16 16.87 14.16
CA ARG A 69 -33.76 18.17 14.55
C ARG A 69 -35.14 18.37 13.97
N HIS A 70 -35.39 17.89 12.75
CA HIS A 70 -36.70 17.98 12.12
C HIS A 70 -37.79 17.33 12.99
N TRP A 71 -37.48 16.18 13.61
CA TRP A 71 -38.39 15.53 14.56
C TRP A 71 -38.67 16.36 15.83
N GLN A 72 -37.76 17.23 16.25
CA GLN A 72 -37.95 18.00 17.49
C GLN A 72 -38.92 19.17 17.31
N ASP A 73 -38.93 19.80 16.13
CA ASP A 73 -39.86 20.88 15.78
C ASP A 73 -41.32 20.36 15.75
N ASP A 74 -41.53 19.15 15.22
CA ASP A 74 -42.85 18.47 15.23
C ASP A 74 -43.33 18.19 16.67
N PHE A 75 -42.41 17.89 17.60
CA PHE A 75 -42.74 17.69 19.00
C PHE A 75 -43.09 19.01 19.72
N GLU A 76 -42.47 20.13 19.34
CA GLU A 76 -42.81 21.46 19.89
C GLU A 76 -44.16 21.96 19.39
N ASP A 77 -44.49 21.75 18.11
CA ASP A 77 -45.80 22.08 17.54
C ASP A 77 -46.93 21.27 18.20
N TRP A 78 -46.74 19.95 18.39
CA TRP A 78 -47.73 19.11 19.07
C TRP A 78 -47.98 19.50 20.53
N LYS A 79 -46.99 20.10 21.20
CA LYS A 79 -47.10 20.55 22.60
C LYS A 79 -47.74 21.92 22.75
N GLY A 80 -47.88 22.67 21.64
CA GLY A 80 -48.41 24.02 21.58
C GLY A 80 -49.91 24.13 21.23
N ASN A 81 -50.57 23.00 20.95
CA ASN A 81 -52.02 22.89 20.71
C ASN A 81 -52.70 22.06 21.80
#